data_AF-A0A533YHW8-F1
#
_entry.id   AF-A0A533YHW8-F1
#
_cell.length_a   1.000
_cell.length_b   1.000
_cell.length_c   1.000
_cell.angle_alpha   90.00
_cell.angle_beta   90.00
_cell.angle_gamma   90.00
#
_symmetry.space_group_name_H-M   'P 1'
#
loop_
_entity.id
_entity.type
_entity.pdbx_description
1 polymer ?
#
loop_
_entity_poly.entity_id
_entity_poly.type
_entity_poly.pdbx_seq_one_letter_code
_entity_poly.pdbx_strand_id
1 'polypeptide(L)'
;MVMQHDKRLARSERFAWRVIEDEAVLVDRDEEEVLRLNLIATEIWQALDGTRTVEEVIDHIHQCFDVDRRTAEKDVLRFVKELVTREMVEEGPTAARESRERR
;
A
#
# COMPACT_ATOMS: atom_id res chain seq x y z
N MET A 1 2.30 4.54 18.03
CA MET A 1 2.13 3.17 17.51
C MET A 1 3.15 3.00 16.39
N VAL A 2 4.18 2.19 16.58
CA VAL A 2 5.23 1.98 15.58
C VAL A 2 4.67 1.03 14.54
N MET A 3 4.47 1.50 13.31
CA MET A 3 4.13 0.62 12.19
C MET A 3 5.35 -0.27 11.92
N GLN A 4 5.16 -1.59 11.96
CA GLN A 4 6.24 -2.53 11.68
C GLN A 4 6.35 -2.72 10.17
N HIS A 5 7.56 -2.58 9.62
CA HIS A 5 7.80 -2.65 8.17
C HIS A 5 7.63 -4.06 7.58
N ASP A 6 7.62 -5.11 8.43
CA ASP A 6 7.38 -6.52 8.04
C ASP A 6 5.88 -6.87 7.85
N LYS A 7 4.97 -5.95 8.17
CA LYS A 7 3.55 -6.19 7.96
C LYS A 7 3.22 -6.21 6.47
N ARG A 8 2.32 -7.11 6.09
CA ARG A 8 1.71 -7.16 4.76
C ARG A 8 0.37 -6.44 4.81
N LEU A 9 0.07 -5.68 3.78
CA LEU A 9 -1.18 -4.95 3.67
C LEU A 9 -1.96 -5.49 2.49
N ALA A 10 -3.18 -5.94 2.75
CA ALA A 10 -4.12 -6.37 1.74
C ALA A 10 -5.17 -5.27 1.53
N ARG A 11 -5.55 -5.03 0.27
CA ARG A 11 -6.61 -4.08 -0.05
C ARG A 11 -7.98 -4.65 0.31
N SER A 12 -8.83 -3.83 0.92
CA SER A 12 -10.22 -4.19 1.19
C SER A 12 -11.03 -4.18 -0.12
N GLU A 13 -11.83 -5.22 -0.34
CA GLU A 13 -12.71 -5.31 -1.54
C GLU A 13 -13.89 -4.31 -1.53
N ARG A 14 -14.07 -3.60 -0.42
CA ARG A 14 -15.06 -2.52 -0.25
C ARG A 14 -14.83 -1.35 -1.21
N PHE A 15 -13.57 -1.02 -1.47
CA PHE A 15 -13.19 0.12 -2.29
C PHE A 15 -12.98 -0.31 -3.74
N ALA A 16 -13.74 0.30 -4.65
CA ALA A 16 -13.51 0.09 -6.08
C ALA A 16 -12.35 0.99 -6.52
N TRP A 17 -11.33 0.44 -7.16
CA TRP A 17 -10.22 1.22 -7.68
C TRP A 17 -10.01 0.98 -9.17
N ARG A 18 -9.54 2.00 -9.88
CA ARG A 18 -9.12 1.91 -11.28
C ARG A 18 -7.93 2.82 -11.53
N VAL A 19 -7.01 2.39 -12.38
CA VAL A 19 -5.90 3.21 -12.86
C VAL A 19 -6.33 3.92 -14.14
N ILE A 20 -6.11 5.23 -14.18
CA ILE A 20 -6.40 6.12 -15.30
C ILE A 20 -5.17 7.01 -15.47
N GLU A 21 -4.50 6.94 -16.63
CA GLU A 21 -3.33 7.79 -16.93
C GLU A 21 -2.27 7.77 -15.82
N ASP A 22 -1.95 6.55 -15.33
CA ASP A 22 -0.99 6.29 -14.25
C ASP A 22 -1.38 6.82 -12.85
N GLU A 23 -2.62 7.31 -12.70
CA GLU A 23 -3.22 7.71 -11.43
C GLU A 23 -4.33 6.72 -11.02
N ALA A 24 -4.29 6.23 -9.79
CA ALA A 24 -5.32 5.37 -9.24
C ALA A 24 -6.45 6.21 -8.65
N VAL A 25 -7.67 5.97 -9.13
CA VAL A 25 -8.90 6.53 -8.58
C VAL A 25 -9.58 5.46 -7.75
N LEU A 26 -9.73 5.72 -6.46
CA LEU A 26 -10.44 4.89 -5.50
C LEU A 26 -11.80 5.52 -5.26
N VAL A 27 -12.83 4.69 -5.26
CA VAL A 27 -14.21 5.07 -5.04
C VAL A 27 -14.70 4.23 -3.87
N ASP A 28 -15.03 4.90 -2.77
CA ASP A 28 -15.72 4.24 -1.67
C ASP A 28 -17.18 4.00 -2.05
N ARG A 29 -17.65 2.77 -1.80
CA ARG A 29 -19.03 2.37 -2.13
C ARG A 29 -20.05 2.81 -1.09
N ASP A 30 -19.59 3.22 0.10
CA ASP A 30 -20.42 3.46 1.28
C ASP A 30 -20.57 4.97 1.58
N GLU A 31 -19.49 5.73 1.43
CA GLU A 31 -19.33 7.14 1.81
C GLU A 31 -19.36 8.10 0.59
N GLU A 32 -19.61 7.61 -0.62
CA GLU A 32 -19.59 8.40 -1.88
C GLU A 32 -18.30 9.24 -2.07
N GLU A 33 -17.21 8.87 -1.41
CA GLU A 33 -15.94 9.58 -1.48
C GLU A 33 -15.07 9.04 -2.61
N VAL A 34 -14.51 9.95 -3.42
CA VAL A 34 -13.57 9.62 -4.49
C VAL A 34 -12.18 10.13 -4.13
N LEU A 35 -11.24 9.21 -4.02
CA LEU A 35 -9.86 9.44 -3.71
C LEU A 35 -9.01 9.29 -4.97
N ARG A 36 -8.16 10.27 -5.24
CA ARG A 36 -7.22 10.22 -6.36
C ARG A 36 -5.81 10.10 -5.81
N LEU A 37 -5.10 9.10 -6.32
CA LEU A 37 -3.72 8.81 -5.98
C LEU A 37 -2.82 9.33 -7.08
N ASN A 38 -1.78 10.05 -6.68
CA ASN A 38 -0.69 10.39 -7.58
C ASN A 38 0.03 9.12 -8.06
N LEU A 39 0.88 9.24 -9.08
CA LEU A 39 1.70 8.15 -9.61
C LEU A 39 2.39 7.30 -8.52
N ILE A 40 3.09 7.94 -7.57
CA ILE A 40 3.79 7.23 -6.48
C ILE A 40 2.79 6.48 -5.57
N ALA A 41 1.68 7.12 -5.19
CA ALA A 41 0.67 6.51 -4.33
C ALA A 41 -0.06 5.35 -5.05
N THR A 42 -0.21 5.45 -6.37
CA THR A 42 -0.76 4.41 -7.24
C THR A 42 0.14 3.19 -7.27
N GLU A 43 1.45 3.36 -7.41
CA GLU A 43 2.41 2.26 -7.34
C GLU A 43 2.43 1.61 -5.96
N ILE A 44 2.38 2.40 -4.90
CA ILE A 44 2.24 1.89 -3.53
C ILE A 44 0.98 1.03 -3.43
N TRP A 45 -0.17 1.58 -3.83
CA TRP A 45 -1.46 0.91 -3.79
C TRP A 45 -1.47 -0.40 -4.59
N GLN A 46 -0.89 -0.39 -5.79
CA GLN A 46 -0.74 -1.58 -6.61
C GLN A 46 0.14 -2.62 -5.94
N ALA A 47 1.20 -2.21 -5.23
CA ALA A 47 2.05 -3.12 -4.49
C ALA A 47 1.39 -3.71 -3.21
N LEU A 48 0.28 -3.15 -2.74
CA LEU A 48 -0.49 -3.66 -1.59
C LEU A 48 -1.40 -4.85 -1.99
N ASP A 49 -0.81 -5.94 -2.46
CA ASP A 49 -1.53 -7.16 -2.82
C ASP A 49 -1.69 -8.15 -1.65
N GLY A 50 -1.30 -7.77 -0.42
CA GLY A 50 -1.27 -8.67 0.73
C GLY A 50 -0.08 -9.63 0.75
N THR A 51 0.80 -9.57 -0.25
CA THR A 51 1.99 -10.43 -0.38
C THR A 51 3.29 -9.72 -0.02
N ARG A 52 3.41 -8.45 -0.40
CA ARG A 52 4.59 -7.60 -0.15
C ARG A 52 4.51 -6.96 1.22
N THR A 53 5.68 -6.84 1.86
CA THR A 53 5.82 -6.10 3.12
C THR A 53 5.96 -4.59 2.85
N VAL A 54 5.66 -3.76 3.84
CA VAL A 54 5.84 -2.30 3.73
C VAL A 54 7.30 -1.95 3.38
N GLU A 55 8.28 -2.70 3.91
CA GLU A 55 9.70 -2.50 3.56
C GLU A 55 9.98 -2.74 2.07
N GLU A 56 9.44 -3.82 1.49
CA GLU A 56 9.59 -4.10 0.07
C GLU A 56 8.94 -3.03 -0.81
N VAL A 57 7.82 -2.47 -0.37
CA VAL A 57 7.16 -1.36 -1.06
C VAL A 57 8.05 -0.11 -1.02
N ILE A 58 8.63 0.23 0.13
CA ILE A 58 9.54 1.37 0.26
C ILE A 58 10.75 1.21 -0.65
N ASP A 59 11.35 0.02 -0.68
CA ASP A 59 12.51 -0.27 -1.52
C ASP A 59 12.16 -0.20 -3.01
N HIS A 60 10.99 -0.72 -3.38
CA HIS A 60 10.47 -0.65 -4.75
C HIS A 60 10.27 0.80 -5.21
N ILE A 61 9.64 1.65 -4.40
CA ILE A 61 9.42 3.06 -4.72
C ILE A 61 10.74 3.83 -4.79
N HIS A 62 11.65 3.59 -3.84
CA HIS A 62 12.99 4.17 -3.84
C HIS A 62 13.73 3.89 -5.15
N GLN A 63 13.70 2.63 -5.62
CA GLN A 63 14.36 2.21 -6.86
C GLN A 63 13.64 2.69 -8.12
N CYS A 64 12.30 2.71 -8.13
CA CYS A 64 11.51 3.05 -9.31
C CYS A 64 11.49 4.57 -9.59
N PHE A 65 11.47 5.38 -8.53
CA PHE A 65 11.33 6.83 -8.63
C PHE A 65 12.63 7.62 -8.39
N ASP A 66 13.75 6.95 -8.11
CA ASP A 66 15.06 7.57 -7.80
C ASP A 66 14.97 8.64 -6.68
N VAL A 67 14.09 8.42 -5.71
CA VAL A 67 13.88 9.31 -4.56
C VAL A 67 14.65 8.82 -3.34
N ASP A 68 14.98 9.67 -2.37
CA ASP A 68 15.67 9.23 -1.15
C ASP A 68 14.83 8.21 -0.35
N ARG A 69 15.47 7.16 0.19
CA ARG A 69 14.79 6.12 0.98
C ARG A 69 14.01 6.70 2.16
N ARG A 70 14.52 7.74 2.85
CA ARG A 70 13.77 8.38 3.95
C ARG A 70 12.54 9.13 3.46
N THR A 71 12.60 9.72 2.28
CA THR A 71 11.46 10.40 1.66
C THR A 71 10.41 9.36 1.28
N ALA A 72 10.82 8.31 0.55
CA ALA A 72 9.95 7.19 0.20
C ALA A 72 9.31 6.56 1.45
N GLU A 73 10.08 6.29 2.50
CA GLU A 73 9.57 5.75 3.76
C GLU A 73 8.48 6.65 4.37
N LYS A 74 8.71 7.96 4.46
CA LYS A 74 7.72 8.89 5.02
C LYS A 74 6.45 8.96 4.19
N ASP A 75 6.57 9.04 2.87
CA ASP A 75 5.43 9.09 1.96
C ASP A 75 4.63 7.79 2.00
N VAL A 76 5.31 6.63 1.94
CA VAL A 76 4.66 5.30 2.05
C VAL A 76 3.99 5.13 3.40
N LEU A 77 4.67 5.41 4.51
CA LEU A 77 4.10 5.26 5.85
C LEU A 77 2.91 6.19 6.06
N ARG A 78 2.99 7.44 5.59
CA ARG A 78 1.86 8.38 5.65
C ARG A 78 0.68 7.83 4.88
N PHE A 79 0.92 7.37 3.65
CA PHE A 79 -0.13 6.86 2.77
C PHE A 79 -0.80 5.61 3.34
N VAL A 80 0.00 4.60 3.72
CA VAL A 80 -0.47 3.38 4.40
C VAL A 80 -1.28 3.72 5.64
N LYS A 81 -0.83 4.68 6.45
CA LYS A 81 -1.55 5.09 7.65
C LYS A 81 -2.91 5.70 7.34
N GLU A 82 -3.02 6.50 6.28
CA GLU A 82 -4.32 7.03 5.85
C GLU A 82 -5.24 5.90 5.38
N LEU A 83 -4.71 4.93 4.62
CA LEU A 83 -5.49 3.77 4.17
C LEU A 83 -6.00 2.92 5.34
N VAL A 84 -5.16 2.61 6.32
CA VAL A 84 -5.55 1.86 7.53
C VAL A 84 -6.56 2.66 8.36
N THR A 85 -6.36 3.98 8.49
CA THR A 85 -7.29 4.87 9.22
C THR A 85 -8.68 4.89 8.59
N ARG A 86 -8.74 4.73 7.26
CA ARG A 86 -9.96 4.68 6.47
C ARG A 86 -10.49 3.27 6.23
N GLU A 87 -9.91 2.27 6.88
CA GLU A 87 -10.30 0.85 6.74
C GLU A 87 -10.22 0.34 5.28
N MET A 88 -9.41 1.01 4.45
CA MET A 88 -9.21 0.69 3.02
C MET A 88 -8.27 -0.48 2.79
N VAL A 89 -7.40 -0.74 3.76
CA VAL A 89 -6.45 -1.85 3.74
C VAL A 89 -6.46 -2.53 5.10
N GLU A 90 -6.30 -3.85 5.06
CA GLU A 90 -6.21 -4.70 6.23
C GLU A 90 -4.76 -5.13 6.45
N GLU A 91 -4.32 -5.07 7.70
CA GLU A 91 -3.01 -5.58 8.11
C GLU A 91 -3.07 -7.11 8.19
N GLY A 92 -2.45 -7.78 7.22
CA GLY A 92 -2.32 -9.23 7.17
C GLY A 92 -1.28 -9.78 8.15
N PRO A 93 -1.24 -11.10 8.35
CA PRO A 93 -0.24 -11.74 9.19
C PRO A 93 1.17 -11.45 8.68
N THR A 94 2.06 -11.05 9.59
CA THR A 94 3.48 -10.75 9.33
C THR A 94 4.15 -11.92 8.58
N ALA A 95 5.05 -11.63 7.65
CA ALA A 95 5.64 -12.58 6.71
C ALA A 95 6.42 -13.75 7.36
N ALA A 96 6.66 -13.69 8.66
CA ALA A 96 7.44 -14.65 9.45
C ALA A 96 6.93 -16.12 9.46
N ARG A 97 5.84 -16.48 8.77
CA ARG A 97 5.29 -17.85 8.81
C ARG A 97 5.16 -18.60 7.48
N GLU A 98 5.24 -17.96 6.31
CA GLU A 98 4.83 -18.62 5.05
C GLU A 98 5.96 -19.17 4.15
N SER A 99 7.23 -18.88 4.42
CA SER A 99 8.36 -19.44 3.62
C SER A 99 8.62 -20.94 3.83
N ARG A 100 7.70 -21.68 4.45
CA ARG A 100 7.87 -23.12 4.73
C ARG A 100 7.07 -24.05 3.81
N GLU A 101 6.24 -23.53 2.89
CA GLU A 101 5.32 -24.39 2.14
C GLU A 101 5.12 -23.97 0.67
N ARG A 102 6.21 -23.87 -0.11
CA ARG A 102 6.14 -24.19 -1.55
C ARG A 102 7.42 -24.91 -1.95
N ARG A 103 7.34 -26.24 -2.01
CA ARG A 103 8.35 -27.15 -2.54
C ARG A 103 7.79 -27.79 -3.80
#